data_AF-A0A9P7GJQ7-F1
#
_entry.id   AF-A0A9P7GJQ7-F1
#
_cell.length_a   1.000
_cell.length_b   1.000
_cell.length_c   1.000
_cell.angle_alpha   90.00
_cell.angle_beta   90.00
_cell.angle_gamma   90.00
#
_symmetry.space_group_name_H-M   'P 1'
#
loop_
_entity.id
_entity.type
_entity.pdbx_description
1 polymer ?
#
loop_
_entity_poly.entity_id
_entity_poly.type
_entity_poly.pdbx_seq_one_letter_code
_entity_poly.pdbx_strand_id
1 'polypeptide(L)'
;LAVYKQAIYKLVSKSYLKPSTVLSHISPRDKRIQYEAEEKAKIVGFPTAREIRDAKEVAAARLKREEEEAEQVGLKRKSKAPVAYRTSKKKAVEEDDHVVEDTLIVRAAKERYNDGAALVVQAALKVTESAQMSVSEVRSGVP
;
A
#
# COMPACT_ATOMS: atom_id res chain seq x y z
N LEU A 1 -14.01 25.37 9.34
CA LEU A 1 -14.08 24.74 7.99
C LEU A 1 -12.71 24.60 7.30
N ALA A 2 -11.87 25.65 7.21
CA ALA A 2 -10.57 25.55 6.53
C ALA A 2 -9.58 24.55 7.17
N VAL A 3 -9.53 24.52 8.51
CA VAL A 3 -8.68 23.60 9.28
C VAL A 3 -9.02 22.13 8.98
N TYR A 4 -10.31 21.77 8.96
CA TYR A 4 -10.77 20.41 8.65
C TYR A 4 -10.43 19.99 7.22
N LYS A 5 -10.58 20.89 6.24
CA LYS A 5 -10.18 20.61 4.85
C LYS A 5 -8.68 20.29 4.75
N GLN A 6 -7.84 21.04 5.47
CA GLN A 6 -6.40 20.80 5.50
C GLN A 6 -6.05 19.49 6.21
N ALA A 7 -6.77 19.15 7.30
CA ALA A 7 -6.58 17.88 8.01
C ALA A 7 -6.96 16.68 7.13
N ILE A 8 -8.12 16.71 6.46
CA ILE A 8 -8.55 15.65 5.54
C ILE A 8 -7.54 15.48 4.40
N TYR A 9 -7.08 16.58 3.81
CA TYR A 9 -6.05 16.51 2.76
C TYR A 9 -4.76 15.85 3.27
N LYS A 10 -4.32 16.17 4.49
CA LYS A 10 -3.15 15.54 5.11
C LYS A 10 -3.36 14.04 5.32
N LEU A 11 -4.52 13.62 5.83
CA LEU A 11 -4.84 12.22 6.08
C LEU A 11 -4.86 11.39 4.80
N VAL A 12 -5.53 11.88 3.76
CA VAL A 12 -5.55 11.20 2.45
C VAL A 12 -4.16 11.20 1.80
N SER A 13 -3.41 12.31 1.90
CA SER A 13 -2.05 12.37 1.33
C SER A 13 -1.04 11.46 2.04
N LYS A 14 -1.30 11.12 3.30
CA LYS A 14 -0.49 10.20 4.11
C LYS A 14 -1.11 8.80 4.17
N SER A 15 -1.99 8.46 3.23
CA SER A 15 -2.63 7.14 3.07
C SER A 15 -3.45 6.59 4.25
N TYR A 16 -3.62 7.32 5.36
CA TYR A 16 -4.51 6.91 6.46
C TYR A 16 -6.00 6.87 6.08
N LEU A 17 -6.37 7.52 4.97
CA LEU A 17 -7.71 7.49 4.43
C LEU A 17 -7.62 7.19 2.93
N LYS A 18 -8.27 6.12 2.49
CA LYS A 18 -8.48 5.84 1.07
C LYS A 18 -9.88 6.27 0.62
N PRO A 19 -10.02 6.73 -0.64
CA PRO A 19 -11.33 6.96 -1.21
C PRO A 19 -12.06 5.62 -1.41
N SER A 20 -13.34 5.56 -1.00
CA SER A 20 -14.20 4.43 -1.33
C SER A 20 -14.46 4.44 -2.83
N THR A 21 -14.13 3.36 -3.52
CA THR A 21 -14.35 3.21 -4.97
C THR A 21 -15.22 1.98 -5.20
N VAL A 22 -15.78 1.81 -6.41
CA VAL A 22 -16.54 0.58 -6.71
C VAL A 22 -15.67 -0.67 -6.52
N LEU A 23 -14.35 -0.52 -6.73
CA LEU A 23 -13.38 -1.60 -6.57
C LEU A 23 -13.18 -2.01 -5.11
N SER A 24 -13.37 -1.11 -4.14
CA SER A 24 -13.22 -1.43 -2.71
C SER A 24 -14.36 -2.30 -2.16
N HIS A 25 -15.46 -2.43 -2.88
CA HIS A 25 -16.59 -3.30 -2.51
C HIS A 25 -16.46 -4.73 -3.07
N ILE A 26 -15.42 -5.00 -3.85
CA ILE A 26 -15.19 -6.30 -4.49
C ILE A 26 -13.93 -6.92 -3.86
N SER A 27 -14.02 -8.20 -3.49
CA SER A 27 -12.90 -8.98 -2.97
C SER A 27 -11.67 -8.89 -3.90
N PRO A 28 -10.51 -8.41 -3.41
CA PRO A 28 -9.28 -8.38 -4.21
C PRO A 28 -8.85 -9.78 -4.66
N ARG A 29 -9.13 -10.80 -3.83
CA ARG A 29 -8.83 -12.20 -4.15
C ARG A 29 -9.63 -12.68 -5.36
N ASP A 30 -10.91 -12.33 -5.43
CA ASP A 30 -11.79 -12.78 -6.51
C ASP A 30 -11.38 -12.14 -7.84
N LYS A 31 -11.01 -10.85 -7.83
CA LYS A 31 -10.45 -10.18 -9.01
C LYS A 31 -9.12 -10.79 -9.45
N ARG A 32 -8.21 -11.10 -8.52
CA ARG A 32 -6.94 -11.78 -8.85
C ARG A 32 -7.22 -13.10 -9.57
N ILE A 33 -8.18 -13.89 -9.10
CA ILE A 33 -8.57 -15.16 -9.74
C ILE A 33 -9.12 -14.92 -11.15
N GLN A 34 -9.97 -13.92 -11.35
CA GLN A 34 -10.51 -13.57 -12.67
C GLN A 34 -9.39 -13.18 -13.65
N TYR A 35 -8.52 -12.26 -13.25
CA TYR A 35 -7.40 -11.83 -14.10
C TYR A 35 -6.40 -12.95 -14.37
N GLU A 36 -6.10 -13.80 -13.39
CA GLU A 36 -5.29 -15.00 -13.62
C GLU A 36 -5.92 -15.96 -14.63
N ALA A 37 -7.25 -16.15 -14.58
CA ALA A 37 -7.95 -17.00 -15.52
C ALA A 37 -7.94 -16.41 -16.94
N GLU A 38 -8.14 -15.09 -17.07
CA GLU A 38 -8.04 -14.36 -18.34
C GLU A 38 -6.65 -14.49 -18.97
N GLU A 39 -5.57 -14.31 -18.19
CA GLU A 39 -4.20 -14.43 -18.71
C GLU A 39 -3.84 -15.88 -19.07
N LYS A 40 -4.28 -16.86 -18.25
CA LYS A 40 -4.05 -18.28 -18.55
C LYS A 40 -4.82 -18.75 -19.79
N ALA A 41 -6.01 -18.22 -20.05
CA ALA A 41 -6.80 -18.55 -21.24
C ALA A 41 -6.15 -18.09 -22.56
N LYS A 42 -5.22 -17.14 -22.51
CA LYS A 42 -4.44 -16.69 -23.69
C LYS A 42 -3.32 -17.66 -24.06
N ILE A 43 -2.92 -18.55 -23.15
CA ILE A 43 -1.87 -19.54 -23.39
C ILE A 43 -2.48 -20.66 -24.24
N VAL A 44 -1.99 -20.83 -25.46
CA VAL A 44 -2.41 -21.91 -26.36
C VAL A 44 -1.62 -23.17 -26.02
N GLY A 45 -2.31 -24.24 -25.65
CA GLY A 45 -1.69 -25.54 -25.33
C GLY A 45 -1.57 -25.80 -23.82
N PHE A 46 -0.70 -26.74 -23.44
CA PHE A 46 -0.47 -27.06 -22.03
C PHE A 46 0.44 -26.00 -21.39
N PRO A 47 0.00 -25.27 -20.36
CA PRO A 47 0.77 -24.16 -19.81
C PRO A 47 2.06 -24.62 -19.14
N THR A 48 3.16 -23.93 -19.44
CA THR A 48 4.45 -24.13 -18.77
C THR A 48 4.45 -23.46 -17.40
N ALA A 49 5.18 -24.01 -16.42
CA ALA A 49 5.29 -23.43 -15.08
C ALA A 49 5.75 -21.95 -15.08
N ARG A 50 6.60 -21.57 -16.05
CA ARG A 50 7.04 -20.18 -16.26
C ARG A 50 5.89 -19.28 -16.71
N GLU A 51 5.11 -19.73 -17.69
CA GLU A 51 3.98 -18.98 -18.24
C GLU A 51 2.88 -18.78 -17.20
N ILE A 52 2.67 -19.77 -16.31
CA ILE A 52 1.76 -19.65 -15.17
C ILE A 52 2.24 -18.56 -14.19
N ARG A 53 3.55 -18.46 -13.95
CA ARG A 53 4.13 -17.42 -13.07
C ARG A 53 4.00 -16.04 -13.70
N ASP A 54 4.33 -15.93 -14.98
CA ASP A 54 4.23 -14.68 -15.73
C ASP A 54 2.78 -14.19 -15.79
N ALA A 55 1.81 -15.10 -16.02
CA ALA A 55 0.38 -14.78 -15.97
C ALA A 55 -0.08 -14.26 -14.61
N LYS A 56 0.43 -14.82 -13.50
CA LYS A 56 0.15 -14.34 -12.14
C LYS A 56 0.74 -12.96 -11.87
N GLU A 57 1.99 -12.73 -12.30
CA GLU A 57 2.65 -11.43 -12.15
C GLU A 57 1.92 -10.34 -12.94
N VAL A 58 1.46 -10.65 -14.16
CA VAL A 58 0.68 -9.73 -15.00
C VAL A 58 -0.69 -9.43 -14.37
N ALA A 59 -1.40 -10.45 -13.89
CA ALA A 59 -2.69 -10.28 -13.21
C ALA A 59 -2.56 -9.39 -11.95
N ALA A 60 -1.53 -9.61 -11.14
CA ALA A 60 -1.24 -8.79 -9.96
C ALA A 60 -0.86 -7.34 -10.34
N ALA A 61 -0.05 -7.16 -11.38
CA ALA A 61 0.33 -5.83 -11.86
C ALA A 61 -0.87 -5.04 -12.42
N ARG A 62 -1.81 -5.73 -13.08
CA ARG A 62 -3.04 -5.13 -13.60
C ARG A 62 -3.95 -4.66 -12.46
N LEU A 63 -4.21 -5.52 -11.47
CA LEU A 63 -5.02 -5.18 -10.30
C LEU A 63 -4.46 -3.97 -9.55
N LYS A 64 -3.16 -3.98 -9.27
CA LYS A 64 -2.48 -2.89 -8.58
C LYS A 64 -2.59 -1.56 -9.32
N ARG A 65 -2.46 -1.58 -10.65
CA ARG A 65 -2.57 -0.37 -11.46
C ARG A 65 -3.98 0.20 -11.42
N GLU A 66 -4.99 -0.66 -11.48
CA GLU A 66 -6.40 -0.27 -11.43
C GLU A 66 -6.76 0.37 -10.07
N GLU A 67 -6.27 -0.21 -8.98
CA GLU A 67 -6.42 0.32 -7.62
C GLU A 67 -5.72 1.68 -7.46
N GLU A 68 -4.45 1.81 -7.88
CA GLU A 68 -3.71 3.08 -7.84
C GLU A 68 -4.40 4.20 -8.65
N GLU A 69 -4.96 3.86 -9.82
CA GLU A 69 -5.69 4.81 -10.67
C GLU A 69 -7.01 5.24 -10.01
N ALA A 70 -7.72 4.30 -9.38
CA ALA A 70 -8.96 4.58 -8.66
C ALA A 70 -8.72 5.43 -7.40
N GLU A 71 -7.60 5.21 -6.70
CA GLU A 71 -7.19 5.99 -5.52
C GLU A 71 -6.79 7.44 -5.87
N GLN A 72 -6.33 7.69 -7.09
CA GLN A 72 -5.93 9.03 -7.53
C GLN A 72 -7.12 9.94 -7.93
N VAL A 73 -8.33 9.37 -8.04
CA VAL A 73 -9.55 10.11 -8.38
C VAL A 73 -9.98 10.97 -7.18
N GLY A 74 -9.71 12.28 -7.24
CA GLY A 74 -10.26 13.26 -6.29
C GLY A 74 -9.25 14.25 -5.71
N LEU A 75 -7.95 13.94 -5.74
CA LEU A 75 -6.91 14.94 -5.43
C LEU A 75 -6.63 15.77 -6.66
N LYS A 76 -7.34 16.91 -6.81
CA LYS A 76 -6.99 17.94 -7.79
C LYS A 76 -5.53 18.33 -7.58
N ARG A 77 -4.64 17.93 -8.49
CA ARG A 77 -3.27 18.46 -8.55
C ARG A 77 -3.39 19.96 -8.73
N LYS A 78 -3.04 20.76 -7.72
CA LYS A 78 -2.75 22.18 -7.97
C LYS A 78 -1.61 22.21 -8.98
N SER A 79 -1.77 22.98 -10.05
CA SER A 79 -0.72 23.19 -11.04
C SER A 79 0.55 23.65 -10.33
N LYS A 80 1.63 22.86 -10.43
CA LYS A 80 2.96 23.33 -10.04
C LYS A 80 3.40 24.33 -11.09
N ALA A 81 3.71 25.56 -10.67
CA ALA A 81 4.55 26.47 -11.43
C ALA A 81 5.88 25.76 -11.77
N PRO A 82 6.54 26.09 -12.90
CA PRO A 82 7.68 25.34 -13.37
C PRO A 82 8.89 25.68 -12.51
N VAL A 83 9.28 24.76 -11.64
CA VAL A 83 10.61 24.74 -11.04
C VAL A 83 11.24 23.40 -11.36
N ALA A 84 12.40 23.51 -11.99
CA ALA A 84 13.23 22.42 -12.47
C ALA A 84 13.72 21.50 -11.34
N TYR A 85 14.18 20.33 -11.80
CA TYR A 85 14.97 19.31 -11.10
C TYR A 85 14.22 18.07 -10.57
N ARG A 86 14.70 16.91 -11.05
CA ARG A 86 14.18 15.55 -10.88
C ARG A 86 14.38 15.03 -9.45
N THR A 87 13.52 14.11 -9.01
CA THR A 87 13.93 12.85 -8.33
C THR A 87 12.74 11.90 -8.12
N SER A 88 13.00 10.63 -8.43
CA SER A 88 12.37 9.36 -8.02
C SER A 88 10.84 9.24 -7.91
N LYS A 89 10.26 8.48 -8.87
CA LYS A 89 8.97 7.78 -8.74
C LYS A 89 8.98 6.91 -7.48
N LYS A 90 8.15 7.25 -6.48
CA LYS A 90 7.75 6.33 -5.39
C LYS A 90 6.47 5.63 -5.82
N LYS A 91 6.48 4.29 -5.77
CA LYS A 91 5.29 3.45 -5.91
C LYS A 91 4.46 3.58 -4.62
N ALA A 92 3.17 3.84 -4.75
CA ALA A 92 2.21 3.69 -3.66
C ALA A 92 1.82 2.20 -3.56
N VAL A 93 1.66 1.68 -2.35
CA VAL A 93 1.27 0.29 -2.07
C VAL A 93 0.31 0.31 -0.87
N GLU A 94 -0.71 -0.56 -0.94
CA GLU A 94 -1.92 -0.61 -0.13
C GLU A 94 -1.76 -0.93 1.38
N GLU A 95 -2.52 -0.18 2.20
CA GLU A 95 -3.38 -0.48 3.39
C GLU A 95 -3.11 -1.70 4.30
N ASP A 96 -3.44 -1.68 5.61
CA ASP A 96 -3.09 -0.81 6.76
C ASP A 96 -3.69 -1.50 8.03
N ASP A 97 -2.83 -2.10 8.87
CA ASP A 97 -3.16 -2.56 10.25
C ASP A 97 -2.13 -1.98 11.28
N HIS A 98 -1.35 -0.97 10.88
CA HIS A 98 -0.07 -0.64 11.51
C HIS A 98 -0.17 0.20 12.79
N VAL A 99 -1.24 0.99 12.95
CA VAL A 99 -1.42 1.83 14.15
C VAL A 99 -1.55 0.97 15.40
N VAL A 100 -2.09 -0.24 15.27
CA VAL A 100 -2.24 -1.19 16.38
C VAL A 100 -0.88 -1.80 16.74
N GLU A 101 -0.04 -2.14 15.76
CA GLU A 101 1.28 -2.74 15.99
C GLU A 101 2.27 -1.81 16.68
N ASP A 102 2.37 -0.54 16.27
CA ASP A 102 3.31 0.40 16.88
C ASP A 102 3.05 0.56 18.39
N THR A 103 1.77 0.54 18.80
CA THR A 103 1.41 0.59 20.22
C THR A 103 1.82 -0.66 20.98
N LEU A 104 1.77 -1.84 20.33
CA LEU A 104 2.23 -3.10 20.92
C LEU A 104 3.75 -3.14 21.08
N ILE A 105 4.49 -2.65 20.09
CA ILE A 105 5.96 -2.57 20.13
C ILE A 105 6.41 -1.61 21.24
N VAL A 106 5.82 -0.42 21.31
CA VAL A 106 6.12 0.56 22.36
C VAL A 106 5.77 0.01 23.75
N ARG A 107 4.63 -0.67 23.87
CA ARG A 107 4.21 -1.31 25.13
C ARG A 107 5.20 -2.41 25.54
N ALA A 108 5.62 -3.26 24.61
CA ALA A 108 6.61 -4.30 24.89
C ALA A 108 7.96 -3.72 25.33
N ALA A 109 8.41 -2.61 24.72
CA ALA A 109 9.63 -1.92 25.14
C ALA A 109 9.51 -1.34 26.56
N LYS A 110 8.34 -0.80 26.90
CA LYS A 110 8.05 -0.30 28.25
C LYS A 110 8.08 -1.42 29.29
N GLU A 111 7.43 -2.54 28.99
CA GLU A 111 7.31 -3.70 29.91
C GLU A 111 8.66 -4.41 30.11
N ARG A 112 9.51 -4.49 29.07
CA ARG A 112 10.79 -5.22 29.14
C ARG A 112 11.98 -4.40 29.61
N TYR A 113 11.96 -3.09 29.40
CA TYR A 113 13.10 -2.23 29.68
C TYR A 113 12.72 -1.12 30.66
N ASN A 114 12.20 0.00 30.16
CA ASN A 114 11.75 1.15 30.95
C ASN A 114 11.01 2.18 30.07
N ASP A 115 10.49 3.24 30.71
CA ASP A 115 9.78 4.33 30.04
C ASP A 115 10.64 5.10 29.03
N GLY A 116 11.94 5.25 29.29
CA GLY A 116 12.87 5.92 28.39
C GLY A 116 13.07 5.15 27.08
N ALA A 117 13.21 3.83 27.16
CA ALA A 117 13.30 2.95 26.00
C ALA A 117 12.01 2.99 25.16
N ALA A 118 10.85 2.98 25.80
CA ALA A 118 9.57 3.13 25.12
C ALA A 118 9.47 4.45 24.34
N LEU A 119 9.96 5.56 24.93
CA LEU A 119 9.96 6.88 24.28
C LEU A 119 10.88 6.90 23.06
N VAL A 120 12.09 6.36 23.18
CA VAL A 120 13.04 6.27 22.06
C VAL A 120 12.46 5.43 20.93
N VAL A 121 11.87 4.27 21.24
CA VAL A 121 11.22 3.39 20.26
C VAL A 121 10.05 4.10 19.59
N GLN A 122 9.20 4.80 20.35
CA GLN A 122 8.09 5.57 19.78
C GLN A 122 8.57 6.68 18.84
N ALA A 123 9.65 7.39 19.20
CA ALA A 123 10.23 8.41 18.35
C ALA A 123 10.82 7.81 17.06
N ALA A 124 11.52 6.67 17.17
CA ALA A 124 12.05 5.96 16.02
C ALA A 124 10.95 5.50 15.05
N LEU A 125 9.88 4.87 15.57
CA LEU A 125 8.74 4.41 14.77
C LEU A 125 8.03 5.59 14.07
N LYS A 126 7.82 6.71 14.76
CA LYS A 126 7.23 7.93 14.15
C LYS A 126 8.07 8.52 13.03
N VAL A 127 9.40 8.42 13.11
CA VAL A 127 10.30 8.89 12.05
C VAL A 127 10.20 7.99 10.82
N THR A 128 10.05 6.69 11.03
CA THR A 128 9.99 5.68 9.96
C THR A 128 8.59 5.39 9.45
N GLU A 129 7.54 5.93 10.07
CA GLU A 129 6.12 5.70 9.76
C GLU A 129 5.83 5.80 8.25
N SER A 130 6.33 6.84 7.59
CA SER A 130 6.13 7.05 6.14
C SER A 130 6.78 6.00 5.22
N ALA A 131 7.69 5.19 5.76
CA ALA A 131 8.39 4.12 5.04
C ALA A 131 7.91 2.72 5.44
N GLN A 132 7.15 2.59 6.54
CA GLN A 132 6.73 1.31 7.13
C GLN A 132 5.27 0.94 6.82
N MET A 133 4.60 1.69 5.94
CA MET A 133 3.17 1.50 5.63
C MET A 133 2.84 0.25 4.78
N SER A 134 3.78 -0.66 4.49
CA SER A 134 3.48 -1.88 3.72
C SER A 134 4.22 -3.11 4.23
N VAL A 135 3.49 -4.10 4.75
CA VAL A 135 4.02 -5.41 5.17
C VAL A 135 3.31 -6.57 4.43
N SER A 136 2.48 -6.27 3.44
CA SER A 136 1.69 -7.25 2.68
C SER A 136 2.50 -8.17 1.75
N GLU A 137 3.84 -8.07 1.75
CA GLU A 137 4.66 -9.14 1.20
C GLU A 137 4.46 -10.39 2.06
N VAL A 138 3.60 -11.29 1.58
CA VAL A 138 3.67 -12.70 1.92
C VAL A 138 5.09 -13.11 1.57
N ARG A 139 6.00 -13.17 2.56
CA ARG A 139 7.15 -14.05 2.47
C ARG A 139 6.56 -15.44 2.31
N SER A 140 6.31 -15.86 1.08
CA SER A 140 6.22 -17.26 0.77
C SER A 140 7.61 -17.78 1.12
N GLY A 141 7.75 -18.26 2.35
CA GLY A 141 8.90 -19.02 2.78
C GLY A 141 8.95 -20.23 1.87
N VAL A 142 9.69 -20.08 0.78
CA VAL A 142 10.24 -21.21 0.05
C VAL A 142 11.39 -21.69 0.94
N PRO A 143 11.32 -22.88 1.55
CA PRO A 143 12.49 -23.48 2.18
C PRO A 143 13.61 -23.72 1.17
#